data_AF-A0A075KPR3-F1
#
_entry.id   AF-A0A075KPR3-F1
#
_cell.length_a   1.000
_cell.length_b   1.000
_cell.length_c   1.000
_cell.angle_alpha   90.00
_cell.angle_beta   90.00
_cell.angle_gamma   90.00
#
_symmetry.space_group_name_H-M   'P 1'
#
loop_
_entity.id
_entity.type
_entity.pdbx_description
1 polymer ?
#
loop_
_entity_poly.entity_id
_entity_poly.type
_entity_poly.pdbx_seq_one_letter_code
_entity_poly.pdbx_strand_id
1 'polypeptide(L)'
;MRKSLVMLRKSKGITQAEVAESIGISRSFYALIESGFRCPTYRIAKQLAIIFDHEVEELFFDIDDFKMKQIDYELLKSKSIREVKNCSLTLNHAKKEKQQLEVLPVEIEKR
;
A
#
# COMPACT_ATOMS: atom_id res chain seq x y z
N MET A 1 6.53 21.36 2.87
CA MET A 1 7.57 20.71 3.68
C MET A 1 7.18 20.74 5.14
N ARG A 2 7.05 19.56 5.77
CA ARG A 2 6.72 19.36 7.17
C ARG A 2 7.98 19.57 8.02
N LYS A 3 8.21 20.83 8.41
CA LYS A 3 9.41 21.23 9.16
C LYS A 3 9.50 20.53 10.52
N SER A 4 8.36 20.23 11.16
CA SER A 4 8.28 19.48 12.42
C SER A 4 9.00 18.15 12.36
N LEU A 5 8.68 17.31 11.36
CA LEU A 5 9.32 16.00 11.16
C LEU A 5 10.83 16.12 10.97
N VAL A 6 11.28 17.10 10.19
CA VAL A 6 12.72 17.33 9.95
C VAL A 6 13.43 17.74 11.24
N MET A 7 12.81 18.60 12.05
CA MET A 7 13.36 19.06 13.32
C MET A 7 13.44 17.93 14.34
N LEU A 8 12.38 17.13 14.49
CA LEU A 8 12.33 15.97 15.39
C LEU A 8 13.36 14.91 15.00
N ARG A 9 13.50 14.65 13.70
CA ARG A 9 14.51 13.73 13.20
C ARG A 9 15.93 14.22 13.54
N LYS A 10 16.21 15.51 13.32
CA LYS A 10 17.51 16.11 13.62
C LYS A 10 17.80 16.17 15.12
N SER A 11 16.80 16.44 15.97
CA SER A 11 16.99 16.47 17.42
C SER A 11 17.30 15.08 17.99
N LYS A 12 16.79 14.02 17.37
CA LYS A 12 17.16 12.63 17.69
C LYS A 12 18.47 12.16 17.04
N GLY A 13 19.11 12.97 16.20
CA GLY A 13 20.39 12.63 15.56
C GLY A 13 20.30 11.52 14.50
N ILE A 14 19.11 11.17 14.03
CA ILE A 14 18.89 10.08 13.06
C ILE A 14 18.73 10.63 11.63
N THR A 15 19.01 9.78 10.65
CA THR A 15 18.94 10.08 9.22
C THR A 15 17.58 9.69 8.63
N GLN A 16 17.29 10.17 7.43
CA GLN A 16 16.08 9.75 6.69
C GLN A 16 16.08 8.25 6.37
N ALA A 17 17.27 7.65 6.23
CA ALA A 17 17.41 6.22 5.96
C ALA A 17 17.04 5.40 7.19
N GLU A 18 17.55 5.77 8.37
CA GLU A 18 17.25 5.09 9.63
C GLU A 18 15.77 5.15 9.99
N VAL A 19 15.11 6.31 9.79
CA VAL A 19 13.65 6.40 9.99
C VAL A 19 12.91 5.48 9.04
N ALA A 20 13.28 5.49 7.75
CA ALA A 20 12.63 4.66 6.74
C ALA A 20 12.81 3.16 7.02
N GLU A 21 14.00 2.74 7.42
CA GLU A 21 14.34 1.37 7.80
C GLU A 21 13.52 0.92 9.01
N SER A 22 13.40 1.76 10.05
CA SER A 22 12.65 1.44 11.27
C SER A 22 11.15 1.16 11.04
N ILE A 23 10.56 1.67 9.96
CA ILE A 23 9.14 1.47 9.62
C ILE A 23 8.92 0.69 8.32
N GLY A 24 10.00 0.14 7.73
CA GLY A 24 9.94 -0.72 6.56
C GLY A 24 9.46 -0.02 5.28
N ILE A 25 9.86 1.23 5.05
CA ILE A 25 9.60 1.98 3.81
C ILE A 25 10.90 2.37 3.12
N SER A 26 10.81 2.84 1.87
CA SER A 26 11.99 3.38 1.19
C SER A 26 12.37 4.76 1.73
N ARG A 27 13.68 5.06 1.77
CA ARG A 27 14.19 6.40 2.14
C ARG A 27 13.58 7.50 1.28
N SER A 28 13.41 7.26 -0.02
CA SER A 28 12.79 8.22 -0.95
C SER A 28 11.33 8.48 -0.59
N PHE A 29 10.58 7.45 -0.17
CA PHE A 29 9.20 7.62 0.27
C PHE A 29 9.12 8.47 1.55
N TYR A 30 10.00 8.23 2.53
CA TYR A 30 10.09 9.07 3.73
C TYR A 30 10.45 10.52 3.40
N ALA A 31 11.38 10.76 2.46
CA ALA A 31 11.70 12.12 2.00
C ALA A 31 10.49 12.83 1.35
N LEU A 32 9.61 12.10 0.66
CA LEU A 32 8.35 12.63 0.13
C LEU A 32 7.34 12.99 1.22
N ILE A 33 7.37 12.28 2.36
CA ILE A 33 6.58 12.62 3.55
C ILE A 33 7.11 13.90 4.20
N GLU A 34 8.42 14.02 4.45
CA GLU A 34 9.01 15.24 5.03
C GLU A 34 8.79 16.47 4.14
N SER A 35 8.83 16.31 2.82
CA SER A 35 8.59 17.41 1.87
C SER A 35 7.11 17.80 1.73
N GLY A 36 6.18 16.93 2.12
CA GLY A 36 4.73 17.16 1.98
C GLY A 36 4.14 16.67 0.66
N PHE A 37 4.95 16.17 -0.27
CA PHE A 37 4.49 15.65 -1.57
C PHE A 37 3.69 14.35 -1.46
N ARG A 38 3.86 13.61 -0.36
CA ARG A 38 3.08 12.41 -0.03
C ARG A 38 2.47 12.51 1.36
N CYS A 39 1.25 12.01 1.46
CA CYS A 39 0.59 11.74 2.73
C CYS A 39 0.87 10.28 3.11
N PRO A 40 1.36 9.99 4.33
CA PRO A 40 1.49 8.63 4.79
C PRO A 40 0.11 7.99 4.98
N THR A 41 0.07 6.66 5.00
CA THR A 41 -1.11 5.95 5.51
C THR A 41 -1.22 6.14 7.03
N TYR A 42 -2.40 5.93 7.61
CA TYR A 42 -2.58 6.04 9.06
C TYR A 42 -1.60 5.14 9.83
N ARG A 43 -1.36 3.91 9.33
CA ARG A 43 -0.38 2.99 9.92
C ARG A 43 1.03 3.60 9.99
N ILE A 44 1.50 4.20 8.90
CA ILE A 44 2.83 4.83 8.84
C ILE A 44 2.87 6.06 9.75
N ALA A 45 1.81 6.88 9.73
CA ALA A 45 1.70 8.05 10.59
C ALA A 45 1.81 7.69 12.08
N LYS A 46 1.11 6.62 12.50
CA LYS A 46 1.17 6.08 13.86
C LYS A 46 2.56 5.56 14.23
N GLN A 47 3.25 4.90 13.30
CA GLN A 47 4.64 4.46 13.55
C GLN A 47 5.59 5.65 13.71
N LEU A 48 5.42 6.71 12.92
CA LEU A 48 6.21 7.94 13.04
C LEU A 48 5.92 8.68 14.36
N ALA A 49 4.67 8.73 14.79
CA ALA A 49 4.26 9.23 16.11
C ALA A 49 5.01 8.52 17.25
N ILE A 50 5.09 7.19 17.21
CA ILE A 50 5.84 6.40 18.19
C ILE A 50 7.35 6.71 18.14
N ILE A 51 7.94 6.81 16.95
CA ILE A 51 9.38 7.11 16.80
C ILE A 51 9.73 8.48 17.36
N PHE A 52 8.88 9.48 17.12
CA PHE A 52 9.12 10.84 17.54
C PHE A 52 8.54 11.19 18.90
N ASP A 53 7.78 10.29 19.52
CA ASP A 53 7.10 10.47 20.81
C ASP A 53 6.17 11.69 20.79
N HIS A 54 5.30 11.74 19.77
CA HIS A 54 4.34 12.82 19.52
C HIS A 54 3.01 12.23 19.04
N GLU A 55 1.92 12.98 19.18
CA GLU A 55 0.62 12.58 18.63
C GLU A 55 0.59 12.70 17.10
N VAL A 56 -0.24 11.87 16.47
CA VAL A 56 -0.34 11.84 14.99
C VAL A 56 -0.84 13.18 14.45
N GLU A 57 -1.79 13.79 15.15
CA GLU A 57 -2.42 15.06 14.84
C GLU A 57 -1.41 16.22 14.92
N GLU A 58 -0.45 16.15 15.84
CA GLU A 58 0.63 17.12 15.97
C GLU A 58 1.65 17.01 14.84
N LEU A 59 1.95 15.79 14.39
CA LEU A 59 2.92 15.55 13.31
C LEU A 59 2.35 15.89 11.93
N PHE A 60 1.05 15.74 11.74
CA PHE A 60 0.37 15.81 10.44
C PHE A 60 -0.81 16.80 10.41
N PHE A 61 -0.71 17.91 11.15
CA PHE A 61 -1.72 18.98 11.19
C PHE A 61 -2.04 19.60 9.80
N ASP A 62 -1.20 19.37 8.79
CA ASP A 62 -1.38 19.85 7.41
C ASP A 62 -2.23 18.90 6.54
N ILE A 63 -2.62 17.75 7.07
CA ILE A 63 -3.41 16.74 6.35
C ILE A 63 -4.87 16.83 6.81
N ASP A 64 -5.77 17.16 5.89
CA ASP A 64 -7.21 17.05 6.18
C ASP A 64 -7.60 15.59 6.46
N ASP A 65 -8.35 15.36 7.55
CA ASP A 65 -8.72 14.05 8.14
C ASP A 65 -9.18 13.00 7.11
N PHE A 66 -9.77 13.43 6.00
CA PHE A 66 -10.30 12.57 4.94
C PHE A 66 -9.25 11.70 4.21
N LYS A 67 -7.95 11.99 4.34
CA LYS A 67 -6.90 11.33 3.52
C LYS A 67 -6.18 10.17 4.22
N MET A 68 -6.21 10.07 5.54
CA MET A 68 -5.57 8.97 6.27
C MET A 68 -6.52 7.77 6.39
N LYS A 69 -6.72 7.06 5.28
CA LYS A 69 -7.50 5.82 5.27
C LYS A 69 -6.92 4.83 6.30
N GLN A 70 -7.69 4.55 7.35
CA GLN A 70 -7.49 3.36 8.18
C GLN A 70 -7.80 2.16 7.29
N ILE A 71 -6.86 1.23 7.16
CA ILE A 71 -7.18 -0.09 6.62
C ILE A 71 -7.31 -0.99 7.83
N ASP A 72 -8.56 -1.23 8.23
CA ASP A 72 -8.88 -2.18 9.29
C ASP A 72 -8.59 -3.60 8.82
N TYR A 73 -7.50 -4.18 9.32
CA TYR A 73 -7.15 -5.59 9.11
C TYR A 73 -8.23 -6.55 9.62
N GLU A 74 -9.06 -6.11 10.57
CA GLU A 74 -10.25 -6.82 11.03
C GLU A 74 -11.23 -7.11 9.87
N LEU A 75 -11.34 -6.19 8.90
CA LEU A 75 -12.19 -6.33 7.71
C LEU A 75 -11.61 -7.33 6.68
N LEU A 76 -10.30 -7.60 6.75
CA LEU A 76 -9.63 -8.60 5.93
C LEU A 76 -9.80 -10.01 6.50
N LYS A 77 -9.97 -10.15 7.83
CA LYS A 77 -10.29 -11.43 8.48
C LYS A 77 -11.72 -11.89 8.20
N SER A 78 -12.66 -10.97 8.01
CA SER A 78 -14.06 -11.30 7.69
C SER A 78 -14.28 -11.65 6.22
N LYS A 79 -13.37 -11.25 5.32
CA LYS A 79 -13.29 -11.80 3.97
C LYS A 79 -12.69 -13.20 4.02
N SER A 80 -13.59 -14.17 4.04
CA SER A 80 -13.36 -15.60 3.93
C SER A 80 -12.08 -15.96 3.14
N ILE A 81 -11.28 -16.84 3.75
CA ILE A 81 -10.12 -17.57 3.18
C ILE A 81 -10.44 -18.28 1.83
N ARG A 82 -11.69 -18.23 1.34
CA ARG A 82 -12.16 -18.82 0.07
C ARG A 82 -11.89 -17.97 -1.18
N GLU A 83 -11.66 -16.65 -1.07
CA GLU A 83 -11.48 -15.80 -2.26
C GLU A 83 -10.00 -15.65 -2.68
N VAL A 84 -9.05 -15.87 -1.77
CA VAL A 84 -7.61 -15.71 -2.03
C VAL A 84 -7.03 -16.86 -2.86
N LYS A 85 -7.71 -18.01 -2.92
CA LYS A 85 -7.33 -19.16 -3.76
C LYS A 85 -7.55 -18.94 -5.27
N ASN A 86 -8.24 -17.88 -5.67
CA ASN A 86 -8.45 -17.55 -7.09
C ASN A 86 -7.41 -16.55 -7.65
N CYS A 87 -6.44 -16.10 -6.85
CA CYS A 87 -5.36 -15.22 -7.33
C CYS A 87 -3.99 -15.93 -7.26
N SER A 88 -3.93 -17.12 -7.87
CA SER A 88 -2.68 -17.83 -8.20
C SER A 88 -2.59 -18.14 -9.71
N LEU A 89 -3.38 -17.44 -10.54
CA LEU A 89 -3.49 -17.67 -11.99
C LEU A 89 -3.25 -16.44 -12.88
N THR A 90 -2.60 -15.39 -12.39
CA THR A 90 -2.14 -14.28 -13.25
C THR A 90 -0.64 -14.06 -13.17
N LEU A 91 0.13 -15.15 -13.25
CA LEU A 91 1.57 -15.07 -13.50
C LEU A 91 2.13 -16.20 -14.38
N ASN A 92 1.31 -16.87 -15.18
CA ASN A 92 1.82 -17.81 -16.19
C ASN A 92 0.98 -17.71 -17.47
N HIS A 93 1.65 -17.35 -18.58
CA HIS A 93 1.17 -17.30 -19.98
C HIS A 93 0.32 -16.05 -20.30
N ALA A 94 0.92 -14.91 -20.63
CA ALA A 94 1.44 -14.69 -21.98
C ALA A 94 0.66 -15.50 -23.03
N LYS A 95 -0.41 -14.90 -23.54
CA LYS A 95 -0.84 -14.99 -24.94
C LYS A 95 -0.76 -16.40 -25.58
N LYS A 96 -1.75 -17.26 -25.35
CA LYS A 96 -2.17 -18.21 -26.40
C LYS A 96 -3.60 -18.67 -26.17
N GLU A 97 -4.40 -18.41 -27.20
CA GLU A 97 -5.63 -19.12 -27.55
C GLU A 97 -6.80 -19.02 -26.56
N LYS A 98 -7.69 -18.05 -26.81
CA LYS A 98 -9.11 -18.31 -27.08
C LYS A 98 -9.88 -17.00 -27.29
N GLN A 99 -9.99 -16.59 -28.55
CA GLN A 99 -11.15 -15.88 -29.08
C GLN A 99 -11.47 -16.63 -30.39
N GLN A 100 -12.33 -17.65 -30.30
CA GLN A 100 -13.75 -17.57 -30.64
C GLN A 100 -13.95 -17.24 -32.13
N LEU A 101 -14.40 -18.22 -32.91
CA LEU A 101 -15.37 -18.02 -33.99
C LEU A 101 -16.02 -19.37 -34.31
N GLU A 102 -17.33 -19.35 -34.21
CA GLU A 102 -18.30 -20.42 -34.46
C GLU A 102 -18.30 -20.85 -35.94
N VAL A 103 -18.61 -22.13 -36.21
CA VAL A 103 -19.73 -22.48 -37.11
C VAL A 103 -20.12 -23.96 -36.95
N LEU A 104 -21.35 -24.12 -36.41
CA LEU A 104 -22.44 -25.06 -36.74
C LEU A 104 -22.22 -26.58 -36.88
N PRO A 105 -23.15 -27.40 -36.34
CA PRO A 105 -23.08 -28.86 -36.39
C PRO A 105 -23.58 -29.37 -37.74
N VAL A 106 -22.90 -30.35 -38.32
CA VAL A 106 -23.48 -31.24 -39.33
C VAL A 106 -23.20 -32.67 -38.89
N GLU A 107 -24.28 -33.33 -38.54
CA GLU A 107 -24.35 -34.76 -38.22
C GLU A 107 -24.12 -35.63 -39.49
N ILE A 108 -23.91 -36.94 -39.25
CA ILE A 108 -24.10 -38.08 -40.18
C ILE A 108 -22.90 -38.27 -41.15
N GLU A 109 -22.23 -39.43 -41.28
CA GLU A 109 -22.71 -40.81 -41.26
C GLU A 109 -21.60 -41.82 -40.91
N LYS A 110 -22.02 -42.93 -40.33
CA LYS A 110 -21.23 -44.12 -40.04
C LYS A 110 -20.90 -44.88 -41.33
N ARG A 111 -19.64 -45.28 -41.53
CA ARG A 111 -19.23 -46.60 -42.02
C ARG A 111 -17.73 -46.81 -41.90
#